data_AF-A0A2T4JKI3-F1
#
_entry.id   AF-A0A2T4JKI3-F1
#
_cell.length_a   1.000
_cell.length_b   1.000
_cell.length_c   1.000
_cell.angle_alpha   90.00
_cell.angle_beta   90.00
_cell.angle_gamma   90.00
#
_symmetry.space_group_name_H-M   'P 1'
#
loop_
_entity.id
_entity.type
_entity.pdbx_description
1 polymer ?
#
loop_
_entity_poly.entity_id
_entity_poly.type
_entity_poly.pdbx_seq_one_letter_code
_entity_poly.pdbx_strand_id
1 'polypeptide(L)'
;MRRLLAICSLLLPLFAVPAGAEEPGQGAHGLRLPASFTGTLPCADCEGIRHHLDLWPDQSFALRLEWLGGARRRCATIWGIGMWTRRGVR
;
A
#
# COMPACT_ATOMS: atom_id res chain seq x y z
N MET A 1 -23.72 -7.59 -53.24
CA MET A 1 -24.03 -9.01 -52.97
C MET A 1 -22.77 -9.65 -52.38
N ARG A 2 -22.61 -9.63 -51.05
CA ARG A 2 -23.05 -10.69 -50.12
C ARG A 2 -22.09 -11.90 -50.16
N ARG A 3 -21.10 -11.93 -49.25
CA ARG A 3 -20.83 -13.06 -48.31
C ARG A 3 -19.48 -12.91 -47.56
N LEU A 4 -19.60 -12.67 -46.24
CA LEU A 4 -18.81 -13.25 -45.12
C LEU A 4 -17.31 -12.85 -45.07
N LEU A 5 -16.73 -12.00 -44.21
CA LEU A 5 -16.91 -11.63 -42.78
C LEU A 5 -17.14 -12.82 -41.83
N ALA A 6 -16.30 -12.85 -40.77
CA ALA A 6 -16.18 -13.85 -39.69
C ALA A 6 -15.26 -15.02 -40.09
N ILE A 7 -14.15 -15.30 -39.40
CA ILE A 7 -14.04 -15.73 -38.01
C ILE A 7 -12.53 -15.76 -37.69
N CYS A 8 -11.98 -14.84 -36.89
CA CYS A 8 -10.74 -15.09 -36.13
C CYS A 8 -10.37 -13.95 -35.15
N SER A 9 -11.35 -13.36 -34.45
CA SER A 9 -11.05 -12.23 -33.56
C SER A 9 -11.89 -12.23 -32.28
N LEU A 10 -12.39 -13.38 -31.82
CA LEU A 10 -13.37 -13.40 -30.73
C LEU A 10 -13.21 -14.52 -29.70
N LEU A 11 -11.97 -14.91 -29.38
CA LEU A 11 -11.70 -15.84 -28.25
C LEU A 11 -10.38 -15.51 -27.53
N LEU A 12 -10.15 -14.23 -27.20
CA LEU A 12 -9.40 -13.95 -25.96
C LEU A 12 -10.46 -13.76 -24.88
N PRO A 13 -10.65 -14.72 -23.95
CA PRO A 13 -11.47 -14.44 -22.80
C PRO A 13 -10.80 -13.28 -22.07
N LEU A 14 -11.58 -12.22 -21.94
CA LEU A 14 -11.62 -11.29 -20.83
C LEU A 14 -10.96 -11.89 -19.58
N PHE A 15 -9.65 -11.75 -19.43
CA PHE A 15 -8.95 -11.96 -18.16
C PHE A 15 -9.32 -10.77 -17.28
N ALA A 16 -10.55 -10.76 -16.79
CA ALA A 16 -10.91 -9.99 -15.62
C ALA A 16 -10.19 -10.67 -14.45
N VAL A 17 -8.96 -10.24 -14.18
CA VAL A 17 -8.29 -10.56 -12.91
C VAL A 17 -9.13 -9.87 -11.85
N PRO A 18 -9.89 -10.59 -11.00
CA PRO A 18 -10.46 -9.95 -9.84
C PRO A 18 -9.27 -9.44 -9.04
N ALA A 19 -9.22 -8.14 -8.77
CA ALA A 19 -8.35 -7.62 -7.74
C ALA A 19 -8.70 -8.41 -6.47
N GLY A 20 -7.83 -9.34 -6.09
CA GLY A 20 -8.06 -10.20 -4.94
C GLY A 20 -8.24 -9.30 -3.73
N ALA A 21 -9.49 -9.10 -3.33
CA ALA A 21 -9.82 -8.66 -1.99
C ALA A 21 -9.48 -9.86 -1.10
N GLU A 22 -8.21 -9.95 -0.72
CA GLU A 22 -7.77 -10.88 0.30
C GLU A 22 -8.49 -10.47 1.60
N GLU A 23 -9.29 -11.40 2.14
CA GLU A 23 -10.03 -11.19 3.39
C GLU A 23 -9.03 -10.75 4.47
N PRO A 24 -9.28 -9.63 5.17
CA PRO A 24 -8.32 -9.10 6.12
C PRO A 24 -8.14 -10.06 7.28
N GLY A 25 -7.10 -10.90 7.20
CA GLY A 25 -6.73 -11.84 8.24
C GLY A 25 -6.36 -11.07 9.51
N GLN A 26 -6.79 -11.57 10.67
CA GLN A 26 -6.30 -11.04 11.94
C GLN A 26 -4.77 -11.24 12.03
N GLY A 27 -4.05 -10.13 11.91
CA GLY A 27 -2.61 -10.00 12.10
C GLY A 27 -2.22 -10.01 13.58
N ALA A 28 -0.90 -9.90 13.83
CA ALA A 28 -0.38 -9.83 15.19
C ALA A 28 -0.97 -8.62 15.95
N HIS A 29 -1.18 -8.77 17.26
CA HIS A 29 -1.85 -7.78 18.12
C HIS A 29 -3.31 -7.49 17.76
N GLY A 30 -3.98 -8.39 17.03
CA GLY A 30 -5.39 -8.25 16.66
C GLY A 30 -5.64 -7.23 15.54
N LEU A 31 -4.58 -6.74 14.89
CA LEU A 31 -4.69 -5.82 13.77
C LEU A 31 -5.24 -6.53 12.55
N ARG A 32 -6.31 -6.00 11.93
CA ARG A 32 -6.78 -6.50 10.64
C ARG A 32 -5.92 -5.86 9.55
N LEU A 33 -5.17 -6.68 8.84
CA LEU A 33 -4.31 -6.26 7.72
C LEU A 33 -4.83 -6.90 6.44
N PRO A 34 -4.77 -6.23 5.28
CA PRO A 34 -4.15 -4.93 4.99
C PRO A 34 -4.92 -3.72 5.58
N ALA A 35 -4.21 -2.60 5.80
CA ALA A 35 -4.77 -1.38 6.41
C ALA A 35 -3.89 -0.14 6.18
N SER A 36 -4.49 1.04 6.38
CA SER A 36 -3.80 2.34 6.42
C SER A 36 -3.67 2.86 7.85
N PHE A 37 -2.51 3.41 8.18
CA PHE A 37 -2.19 3.94 9.51
C PHE A 37 -1.68 5.38 9.39
N THR A 38 -2.21 6.26 10.22
CA THR A 38 -1.84 7.67 10.25
C THR A 38 -1.70 8.17 11.68
N GLY A 39 -0.91 9.23 11.86
CA GLY A 39 -0.75 9.91 13.14
C GLY A 39 0.56 10.68 13.25
N THR A 40 0.88 11.09 14.47
CA THR A 40 2.12 11.83 14.77
C THR A 40 2.99 10.99 15.70
N LEU A 41 4.19 10.63 15.22
CA LEU A 41 5.18 9.93 16.00
C LEU A 41 5.98 10.93 16.85
N PRO A 42 6.45 10.54 18.06
CA PRO A 42 7.31 11.37 18.87
C PRO A 42 8.65 11.61 18.16
N CYS A 43 9.16 12.82 18.27
CA CYS A 43 10.42 13.24 17.65
C CYS A 43 11.41 13.70 18.73
N ALA A 44 12.69 13.39 18.56
CA ALA A 44 13.72 13.73 19.54
C ALA A 44 14.05 15.23 19.55
N ASP A 45 14.03 15.88 18.39
CA ASP A 45 14.53 17.24 18.16
C ASP A 45 13.54 18.12 17.39
N CYS A 46 12.28 17.70 17.30
CA CYS A 46 11.24 18.39 16.55
C CYS A 46 9.86 18.22 17.20
N GLU A 47 8.86 18.95 16.72
CA GLU A 47 7.50 18.92 17.27
C GLU A 47 6.83 17.55 17.12
N GLY A 48 7.18 16.83 16.04
CA GLY A 48 6.68 15.48 15.77
C GLY A 48 6.97 15.03 14.35
N ILE A 49 6.67 13.77 14.06
CA ILE A 49 6.77 13.23 12.70
C ILE A 49 5.38 12.77 12.26
N ARG A 50 4.73 13.52 11.36
CA ARG A 50 3.47 13.11 10.75
C ARG A 50 3.73 11.93 9.82
N HIS A 51 3.07 10.80 10.07
CA HIS A 51 3.24 9.58 9.28
C HIS A 51 1.94 9.17 8.59
N HIS A 52 2.11 8.56 7.42
CA HIS A 52 1.07 7.82 6.70
C HIS A 52 1.71 6.53 6.16
N LEU A 53 1.20 5.38 6.59
CA LEU A 53 1.63 4.06 6.14
C LEU A 53 0.43 3.32 5.53
N ASP A 54 0.55 2.91 4.28
CA ASP A 54 -0.40 2.01 3.63
C ASP A 54 0.24 0.63 3.47
N LEU A 55 -0.45 -0.41 3.96
CA LEU A 55 -0.08 -1.81 3.73
C LEU A 55 -1.09 -2.44 2.78
N TRP A 56 -0.63 -2.93 1.63
CA TRP A 56 -1.48 -3.57 0.62
C TRP A 56 -1.50 -5.11 0.73
N PRO A 57 -2.53 -5.78 0.17
CA PRO A 57 -2.65 -7.24 0.19
C PRO A 57 -1.49 -7.96 -0.50
N ASP A 58 -0.89 -7.36 -1.53
CA ASP A 58 0.25 -7.91 -2.28
C ASP A 58 1.59 -7.84 -1.51
N GLN A 59 1.53 -7.55 -0.21
CA GLN A 59 2.66 -7.37 0.69
C GLN A 59 3.54 -6.17 0.33
N SER A 60 3.06 -5.25 -0.52
CA SER A 60 3.72 -3.97 -0.74
C SER A 60 3.29 -2.92 0.31
N PHE A 61 4.15 -1.95 0.57
CA PHE A 61 3.84 -0.80 1.42
C PHE A 61 4.21 0.52 0.74
N ALA A 62 3.48 1.58 1.08
CA ALA A 62 3.89 2.97 0.87
C ALA A 62 3.97 3.70 2.22
N LEU A 63 5.02 4.49 2.41
CA LEU A 63 5.27 5.26 3.62
C LEU A 63 5.54 6.71 3.26
N ARG A 64 4.92 7.63 3.99
CA ARG A 64 5.28 9.05 4.03
C ARG A 64 5.58 9.46 5.46
N LEU A 65 6.70 10.14 5.68
CA LEU A 65 7.04 10.78 6.94
C LEU A 65 7.34 12.25 6.72
N GLU A 66 6.79 13.12 7.55
CA GLU A 66 7.01 14.56 7.52
C GLU A 66 7.41 15.07 8.90
N TRP A 67 8.59 15.68 9.00
CA TRP A 67 9.10 16.27 10.24
C TRP A 67 8.51 17.66 10.45
N LEU A 68 7.78 17.83 11.56
CA LEU A 68 7.13 19.07 11.96
C LEU A 68 8.07 19.88 12.85
N GLY A 69 8.20 21.18 12.58
CA GLY A 69 8.89 22.13 13.46
C GLY A 69 10.37 21.81 13.71
N GLY A 70 11.27 22.37 12.91
CA GLY A 70 12.72 22.27 13.15
C GLY A 70 13.54 22.98 12.07
N ALA A 71 14.39 23.92 12.46
CA ALA A 71 15.11 24.83 11.55
C ALA A 71 16.22 24.17 10.70
N ARG A 72 16.39 22.84 10.73
CA ARG A 72 17.65 22.19 10.31
C ARG A 72 17.57 21.13 9.21
N ARG A 73 16.39 20.80 8.64
CA ARG A 73 16.30 19.74 7.61
C ARG A 73 15.71 20.23 6.29
N ARG A 74 16.61 20.55 5.35
CA ARG A 74 16.31 20.55 3.91
C ARG A 74 15.98 19.08 3.55
N CYS A 75 14.78 18.82 3.03
CA CYS A 75 14.04 17.54 3.05
C CYS A 75 13.31 17.26 4.38
N ALA A 76 12.21 17.98 4.60
CA ALA A 76 11.28 17.76 5.71
C ALA A 76 10.30 16.59 5.48
N THR A 77 10.34 15.93 4.32
CA THR A 77 9.49 14.78 4.00
C THR A 77 10.30 13.69 3.32
N ILE A 78 10.09 12.44 3.75
CA ILE A 78 10.61 11.26 3.05
C ILE A 78 9.46 10.36 2.61
N TRP A 79 9.71 9.62 1.53
CA TRP A 79 8.83 8.61 0.99
C TRP A 79 9.56 7.27 0.99
N GLY A 80 8.84 6.20 1.30
CA GLY A 80 9.34 4.84 1.23
C GLY A 80 8.35 3.97 0.48
N ILE A 81 8.87 3.03 -0.33
CA ILE A 81 8.09 1.98 -0.97
C ILE A 81 8.89 0.68 -0.87
N GLY A 82 8.21 -0.43 -0.67
CA GLY A 82 8.87 -1.72 -0.58
C GLY A 82 7.92 -2.85 -0.21
N MET A 83 8.47 -3.92 0.32
CA MET A 83 7.71 -5.08 0.79
C MET A 83 7.67 -5.12 2.31
N TRP A 84 6.55 -5.56 2.87
CA TRP A 84 6.39 -5.82 4.29
C TRP A 84 6.20 -7.31 4.53
N THR A 85 6.63 -7.78 5.70
CA THR A 85 6.41 -9.16 6.11
C THR A 85 5.96 -9.18 7.56
N ARG A 86 5.05 -10.10 7.87
CA ARG A 86 4.65 -10.39 9.24
C ARG A 86 5.63 -11.38 9.85
N ARG A 87 6.39 -10.95 10.86
CA ARG A 87 7.09 -11.88 11.76
C ARG A 87 6.17 -12.18 12.96
N GLY A 88 5.63 -13.40 13.00
CA GLY A 88 4.87 -13.87 14.16
C GLY A 88 5.81 -14.16 15.34
N VAL A 89 5.40 -13.79 16.55
CA VAL A 89 5.88 -14.43 17.78
C VAL A 89 4.93 -15.60 18.01
N ARG A 90 5.47 -16.82 17.96
CA ARG A 90 4.75 -18.05 18.33
C ARG A 90 4.42 -18.03 19.81
#